data_AF-M7AW37-F1
#
_entry.id   AF-M7AW37-F1
#
_cell.length_a   1.000
_cell.length_b   1.000
_cell.length_c   1.000
_cell.angle_alpha   90.00
_cell.angle_beta   90.00
_cell.angle_gamma   90.00
#
_symmetry.space_group_name_H-M   'P 1'
#
loop_
_entity.id
_entity.type
_entity.pdbx_description
1 polymer ?
#
loop_
_entity_poly.entity_id
_entity_poly.type
_entity_poly.pdbx_seq_one_letter_code
_entity_poly.pdbx_strand_id
1 'polypeptide(L)'
;MANCIQWVDKPHGVFQFVSKNKEKLAELWGERKGNRKVMTYQKMARALRNYGRTGEIIKIRRKLTYQFSAAVLQRLSPCYFLGKETVYCQYLQYNQEYQCSDDWITYNNYMYNNDPELQHANG
;
A
#
# COMPACT_ATOMS: atom_id res chain seq x y z
N MET A 1 17.60 3.05 14.79
CA MET A 1 16.30 3.05 14.08
C MET A 1 15.22 2.23 14.78
N ALA A 2 15.40 1.83 16.04
CA ALA A 2 14.39 1.05 16.76
C ALA A 2 13.22 1.96 17.18
N ASN A 3 12.01 1.40 17.19
CA ASN A 3 10.80 2.02 17.76
C ASN A 3 10.28 3.27 17.04
N CYS A 4 10.40 3.35 15.72
CA CYS A 4 9.78 4.42 14.92
C CYS A 4 8.44 4.02 14.29
N ILE A 5 8.31 2.73 13.97
CA ILE A 5 7.15 2.09 13.36
C ILE A 5 7.05 0.67 13.91
N GLN A 6 5.85 0.15 14.06
CA GLN A 6 5.60 -1.20 14.59
C GLN A 6 4.38 -1.83 13.93
N TRP A 7 4.35 -3.16 13.90
CA TRP A 7 3.15 -3.91 13.56
C TRP A 7 2.15 -3.83 14.71
N VAL A 8 0.90 -3.55 14.37
CA VAL A 8 -0.25 -3.72 15.27
C VAL A 8 -0.91 -5.06 14.98
N ASP A 9 -1.00 -5.42 13.71
CA ASP A 9 -1.49 -6.70 13.21
C ASP A 9 -0.71 -7.03 11.94
N LYS A 10 0.32 -7.88 12.06
CA LYS A 10 1.21 -8.22 10.95
C LYS A 10 0.50 -9.03 9.85
N PRO A 11 -0.28 -10.09 10.16
CA PRO A 11 -1.04 -10.83 9.14
C PRO A 11 -1.94 -9.94 8.28
N HIS A 12 -2.62 -8.98 8.88
CA HIS A 12 -3.52 -8.07 8.16
C HIS A 12 -2.84 -6.79 7.66
N GLY A 13 -1.51 -6.69 7.79
CA GLY A 13 -0.74 -5.54 7.29
C GLY A 13 -0.97 -4.23 8.03
N VAL A 14 -1.49 -4.26 9.26
CA VAL A 14 -1.76 -3.06 10.07
C VAL A 14 -0.52 -2.66 10.84
N PHE A 15 -0.06 -1.44 10.62
CA PHE A 15 1.11 -0.86 11.28
C PHE A 15 0.80 0.52 11.86
N GLN A 16 1.63 0.94 12.80
CA GLN A 16 1.50 2.22 13.47
C GLN A 16 2.85 2.92 13.60
N PHE A 17 2.86 4.23 13.36
CA PHE A 17 4.01 5.08 13.72
C PHE A 17 4.03 5.36 15.21
N VAL A 18 5.20 5.21 15.83
CA VAL A 18 5.39 5.49 17.26
C VAL A 18 5.37 7.00 17.45
N SER A 19 4.43 7.51 18.26
CA SER A 19 4.17 8.96 18.38
C SER A 19 5.40 9.80 18.72
N LYS A 20 6.28 9.27 19.59
CA LYS A 20 7.51 9.94 20.04
C LYS A 20 8.55 10.06 18.92
N ASN A 21 8.62 9.07 18.02
CA ASN A 21 9.70 8.92 17.05
C ASN A 21 9.25 9.10 15.59
N LYS A 22 7.96 9.44 15.37
CA LYS A 22 7.38 9.56 14.01
C LYS A 22 8.07 10.61 13.14
N GLU A 23 8.58 11.69 13.73
CA GLU A 23 9.33 12.72 12.99
C GLU A 23 10.67 12.17 12.50
N LYS A 24 11.38 11.41 13.35
CA LYS A 24 12.66 10.82 12.97
C LYS A 24 12.55 9.88 11.78
N LEU A 25 11.46 9.09 11.72
CA LEU A 25 11.19 8.25 10.55
C LEU A 25 10.96 9.10 9.29
N ALA A 26 10.19 10.17 9.41
CA ALA A 26 9.91 11.05 8.30
C ALA A 26 11.17 11.74 7.78
N GLU A 27 12.04 12.23 8.68
CA GLU A 27 13.35 12.79 8.33
C GLU A 27 14.20 11.79 7.56
N LEU A 28 14.36 10.58 8.09
CA LEU A 28 15.13 9.49 7.45
C LEU A 28 14.55 9.12 6.08
N TRP A 29 13.22 9.14 5.93
CA TRP A 29 12.58 8.96 4.63
C TRP A 29 12.93 10.09 3.66
N GLY A 30 12.94 11.34 4.13
CA GLY A 30 13.34 12.50 3.33
C GLY A 30 14.80 12.44 2.88
N GLU A 31 15.70 12.09 3.80
CA GLU A 31 17.14 11.87 3.52
C GLU A 31 17.32 10.76 2.48
N ARG A 32 16.67 9.61 2.69
CA ARG A 32 16.71 8.47 1.74
C ARG A 32 16.22 8.86 0.33
N LYS A 33 15.23 9.74 0.24
CA LYS A 33 14.67 10.22 -1.04
C LYS A 33 15.43 11.41 -1.63
N GLY A 34 16.46 11.93 -0.96
CA GLY A 34 17.23 13.09 -1.42
C GLY A 34 16.42 14.40 -1.44
N ASN A 35 15.43 14.54 -0.54
CA ASN A 35 14.60 15.73 -0.51
C ASN A 35 15.43 16.96 -0.10
N ARG A 36 15.37 18.03 -0.90
CA ARG A 36 16.03 19.32 -0.58
C ARG A 36 15.52 19.97 0.71
N LYS A 37 14.27 19.67 1.09
CA LYS A 37 13.62 20.17 2.32
C LYS A 37 13.36 19.02 3.27
N VAL A 38 13.47 19.30 4.57
CA VAL A 38 13.17 18.32 5.63
C VAL A 38 11.76 17.75 5.45
N MET A 39 11.70 16.42 5.45
CA MET A 39 10.46 15.66 5.46
C MET A 39 9.97 15.54 6.90
N THR A 40 8.79 16.09 7.14
CA THR A 40 8.08 16.01 8.43
C THR A 40 7.03 14.90 8.38
N TYR A 41 6.62 14.38 9.52
CA TYR A 41 5.52 13.40 9.57
C TYR A 41 4.24 13.93 8.91
N GLN A 42 3.91 15.21 9.05
CA GLN A 42 2.72 15.82 8.43
C GLN A 42 2.74 15.69 6.89
N LYS A 43 3.87 16.04 6.26
CA LYS A 43 4.06 15.90 4.80
C LYS A 43 4.03 14.45 4.36
N MET A 44 4.71 13.57 5.10
CA MET A 44 4.69 12.13 4.82
C MET A 44 3.28 11.54 4.96
N ALA A 45 2.54 11.92 6.01
CA ALA A 45 1.15 11.50 6.20
C ALA A 45 0.23 12.02 5.08
N ARG A 46 0.51 13.21 4.54
CA ARG A 46 -0.19 13.69 3.33
C ARG A 46 0.09 12.79 2.14
N ALA A 47 1.35 12.39 1.91
CA ALA A 47 1.71 11.46 0.84
C ALA A 47 1.05 10.08 1.04
N LEU A 48 1.04 9.56 2.28
CA LEU A 48 0.40 8.29 2.62
C LEU A 48 -1.11 8.29 2.30
N ARG A 49 -1.80 9.41 2.53
CA ARG A 49 -3.23 9.53 2.19
C ARG A 49 -3.50 9.46 0.69
N ASN A 50 -2.53 9.79 -0.17
CA ASN A 50 -2.73 9.68 -1.63
C ASN A 50 -2.89 8.22 -2.08
N TYR A 51 -2.28 7.26 -1.37
CA TYR A 51 -2.46 5.83 -1.62
C TYR A 51 -3.86 5.32 -1.27
N GLY A 52 -4.68 6.11 -0.56
CA GLY A 52 -6.09 5.78 -0.38
C GLY A 52 -6.85 5.69 -1.71
N ARG A 53 -6.37 6.36 -2.77
CA ARG A 53 -6.95 6.28 -4.12
C ARG A 53 -6.58 4.98 -4.85
N THR A 54 -5.36 4.47 -4.64
CA THR A 54 -4.89 3.22 -5.26
C THR A 54 -5.24 2.00 -4.43
N GLY A 55 -5.65 2.19 -3.17
CA GLY A 55 -5.92 1.11 -2.22
C GLY A 55 -4.65 0.44 -1.68
N GLU A 56 -3.44 0.88 -2.04
CA GLU A 56 -2.20 0.24 -1.57
C GLU A 56 -1.95 0.45 -0.06
N ILE A 57 -2.31 1.64 0.44
CA ILE A 57 -2.24 1.97 1.86
C ILE A 57 -3.53 2.66 2.27
N ILE A 58 -4.18 2.11 3.29
CA ILE A 58 -5.47 2.57 3.81
C ILE A 58 -5.27 3.22 5.18
N LYS A 59 -5.91 4.38 5.41
CA LYS A 59 -5.91 5.02 6.72
C LYS A 59 -6.94 4.36 7.63
N ILE A 60 -6.49 3.76 8.72
CA ILE A 60 -7.38 3.23 9.77
C ILE A 60 -7.85 4.36 10.68
N ARG A 61 -9.09 4.35 11.18
CA ARG A 61 -9.61 5.33 12.16
C ARG A 61 -9.01 5.11 13.57
N ARG A 62 -7.69 5.12 13.65
CA ARG A 62 -6.86 4.99 14.86
C ARG A 62 -5.62 5.88 14.71
N LYS A 63 -5.13 6.39 15.85
CA LYS A 63 -3.98 7.32 15.90
C LYS A 63 -2.76 6.70 15.23
N LEU A 64 -2.24 7.38 14.20
CA LEU A 64 -1.00 7.02 13.49
C LEU A 64 -0.99 5.63 12.84
N THR A 65 -2.17 5.02 12.67
CA THR A 65 -2.32 3.65 12.16
C THR A 65 -2.73 3.65 10.70
N TYR A 66 -2.11 2.76 9.94
CA TYR A 66 -2.35 2.52 8.51
C TYR A 66 -2.32 1.02 8.26
N GLN A 67 -2.82 0.62 7.09
CA GLN A 67 -2.87 -0.78 6.67
C GLN A 67 -2.39 -0.91 5.23
N PHE A 68 -1.54 -1.90 4.96
CA PHE A 68 -1.25 -2.33 3.59
C PHE A 68 -2.38 -3.21 3.06
N SER A 69 -2.73 -3.09 1.78
CA SER A 69 -3.68 -4.02 1.17
C SER A 69 -3.11 -5.43 1.03
N ALA A 70 -4.01 -6.42 0.94
CA ALA A 70 -3.64 -7.81 0.70
C ALA A 70 -2.77 -7.95 -0.56
N ALA A 71 -3.06 -7.20 -1.63
CA ALA A 71 -2.26 -7.18 -2.86
C ALA A 71 -0.82 -6.71 -2.62
N VAL A 72 -0.60 -5.68 -1.79
CA VAL A 72 0.74 -5.23 -1.39
C VAL A 72 1.44 -6.29 -0.56
N LEU A 73 0.75 -6.90 0.41
CA LEU A 73 1.33 -7.95 1.25
C LEU A 73 1.75 -9.18 0.43
N GLN A 74 0.92 -9.62 -0.52
CA GLN A 74 1.23 -10.74 -1.41
C GLN A 74 2.46 -10.44 -2.27
N ARG A 75 2.50 -9.24 -2.89
CA ARG A 75 3.62 -8.79 -3.73
C ARG A 75 4.94 -8.66 -2.96
N LEU A 76 4.88 -8.34 -1.67
CA LEU A 76 6.05 -8.21 -0.80
C LEU A 76 6.40 -9.49 -0.04
N SER A 77 5.52 -10.50 -0.04
CA SER A 77 5.83 -11.79 0.55
C SER A 77 6.97 -12.41 -0.24
N PRO A 78 8.03 -12.91 0.42
CA PRO A 78 8.99 -13.76 -0.27
C PRO A 78 8.22 -14.91 -0.92
N CYS A 79 8.40 -15.12 -2.22
CA CYS A 79 7.97 -16.34 -2.86
C CYS A 79 8.78 -17.49 -2.26
N TYR A 80 8.36 -18.01 -1.12
CA TYR A 80 8.68 -19.39 -0.82
C TYR A 80 7.88 -20.17 -1.86
N PHE A 81 8.58 -20.70 -2.86
CA PHE A 81 8.11 -21.78 -3.70
C PHE A 81 7.94 -23.01 -2.81
N LEU A 82 6.98 -22.95 -1.87
CA LEU A 82 6.56 -24.09 -1.09
C LEU A 82 5.37 -24.63 -1.85
N GLY A 83 5.66 -25.67 -2.64
CA GLY A 83 4.64 -26.42 -3.35
C GLY A 83 3.52 -26.79 -2.37
N LYS A 84 2.30 -26.49 -2.82
CA LYS A 84 1.01 -26.89 -2.27
C LYS A 84 0.38 -25.94 -1.24
N GLU A 85 -0.81 -25.51 -1.66
CA GLU A 85 -1.97 -25.07 -0.90
C GLU A 85 -2.05 -23.58 -0.49
N THR A 86 -2.79 -22.89 -1.34
CA THR A 86 -3.63 -21.71 -1.12
C THR A 86 -4.34 -21.73 0.24
N VAL A 87 -3.68 -21.26 1.30
CA VAL A 87 -4.34 -21.01 2.60
C VAL A 87 -4.46 -19.51 2.93
N TYR A 88 -3.82 -18.62 2.16
CA TYR A 88 -3.93 -17.18 2.44
C TYR A 88 -5.25 -16.53 1.98
N CYS A 89 -6.05 -17.22 1.15
CA CYS A 89 -7.30 -16.68 0.61
C CYS A 89 -8.54 -16.92 1.48
N GLN A 90 -8.57 -17.96 2.33
CA GLN A 90 -9.79 -18.33 3.06
C GLN A 90 -10.11 -17.45 4.29
N TYR A 91 -9.19 -16.60 4.74
CA TYR A 91 -9.44 -15.70 5.90
C TYR A 91 -9.96 -14.30 5.53
N LEU A 92 -9.95 -13.91 4.25
CA LEU A 92 -10.34 -12.56 3.84
C LEU A 92 -11.83 -12.41 3.50
N GLN A 93 -12.64 -13.46 3.65
CA GLN A 93 -14.03 -13.45 3.19
C GLN A 93 -15.07 -13.09 4.28
N TYR A 94 -14.68 -12.95 5.55
CA TYR A 94 -15.66 -12.84 6.66
C TYR A 94 -16.08 -11.42 7.10
N ASN A 95 -15.71 -10.34 6.42
CA ASN A 95 -16.29 -9.02 6.75
C ASN A 95 -16.62 -8.22 5.49
N GLN A 96 -17.62 -8.73 4.76
CA GLN A 96 -18.17 -8.13 3.54
C GLN A 96 -19.32 -7.16 3.87
N GLU A 97 -19.05 -6.13 4.66
CA GLU A 97 -19.96 -4.98 4.83
C GLU A 97 -19.19 -3.65 4.79
N TYR A 98 -18.53 -3.37 3.67
CA TYR A 98 -18.32 -2.03 3.13
C TYR A 98 -18.12 -2.18 1.62
N GLN A 99 -19.22 -2.15 0.86
CA GLN A 99 -19.16 -2.06 -0.59
C GLN A 99 -18.51 -0.72 -0.98
N CYS A 100 -17.31 -0.77 -1.56
CA CYS A 100 -16.78 0.26 -2.43
C CYS A 100 -16.05 -0.46 -3.57
N SER A 101 -16.86 -0.82 -4.58
CA SER A 101 -16.59 -1.39 -5.90
C SER A 101 -15.18 -1.94 -6.17
N ASP A 102 -15.13 -3.27 -6.33
CA ASP A 102 -14.12 -3.99 -7.09
C ASP A 102 -14.05 -3.48 -8.53
N ASP A 103 -12.95 -2.81 -8.92
CA ASP A 103 -12.61 -2.64 -10.34
C ASP A 103 -11.12 -2.36 -10.61
N TRP A 104 -10.21 -2.70 -9.68
CA TRP A 104 -8.77 -2.49 -9.89
C TRP A 104 -8.16 -3.52 -10.84
N ILE A 105 -8.59 -4.78 -10.77
CA ILE A 105 -8.10 -5.85 -11.64
C ILE A 105 -8.55 -5.60 -13.09
N THR A 106 -9.80 -5.18 -13.29
CA THR A 106 -10.35 -4.78 -14.59
C THR A 106 -9.60 -3.58 -15.16
N TYR A 107 -9.38 -2.53 -14.35
CA TYR A 107 -8.66 -1.32 -14.78
C TYR A 107 -7.20 -1.62 -15.21
N ASN A 108 -6.48 -2.45 -14.45
CA ASN A 108 -5.10 -2.81 -14.82
C ASN A 108 -5.05 -3.69 -16.05
N ASN A 109 -5.99 -4.62 -16.20
CA ASN A 109 -6.05 -5.45 -17.39
C ASN A 109 -6.40 -4.62 -18.63
N TYR A 110 -7.26 -3.59 -18.51
CA TYR A 110 -7.59 -2.71 -19.62
C TYR A 110 -6.42 -1.80 -20.02
N MET A 111 -5.71 -1.22 -19.04
CA MET A 111 -4.59 -0.30 -19.30
C MET A 111 -3.30 -0.95 -19.81
N TYR A 112 -3.05 -2.22 -19.49
CA TYR A 112 -1.80 -2.91 -19.88
C TYR A 112 -1.97 -4.00 -20.93
N ASN A 113 -3.20 -4.43 -21.27
CA ASN A 113 -3.43 -5.43 -22.33
C ASN A 113 -4.16 -4.90 -23.57
N ASN A 114 -4.63 -3.64 -23.58
CA ASN A 114 -5.22 -3.03 -24.78
C ASN A 114 -4.41 -1.80 -25.21
N ASP A 115 -3.30 -2.02 -25.91
CA ASP A 115 -2.72 -1.05 -26.84
C ASP A 115 -3.29 -1.35 -28.24
N PRO A 116 -4.26 -0.59 -28.78
CA PRO A 116 -4.57 -0.61 -30.20
C PRO A 116 -3.71 0.45 -30.91
N GLU A 117 -2.92 -0.05 -31.86
CA GLU A 117 -2.03 0.63 -32.78
C GLU A 117 -2.51 1.99 -33.32
N LEU A 118 -1.53 2.88 -33.48
CA LEU A 118 -1.46 3.90 -34.52
C LEU A 118 -1.91 3.33 -35.89
N GLN A 119 -3.13 3.66 -36.32
CA GLN A 119 -3.50 3.65 -37.73
C GLN A 119 -4.03 5.04 -38.10
N HIS A 120 -3.12 5.92 -38.49
CA HIS A 120 -3.45 7.07 -39.32
C HIS A 120 -2.63 7.06 -40.61
N ALA A 121 -3.38 7.05 -41.70
CA ALA A 121 -3.07 7.56 -43.04
C ALA A 121 -2.03 6.80 -43.88
N ASN A 122 -2.49 6.27 -45.02
CA ASN A 122 -2.13 6.83 -46.32
C ASN A 122 -3.22 6.52 -47.34
N GLY A 123 -3.61 7.56 -48.09
CA GLY A 123 -4.10 7.41 -49.45
C GLY A 123 -2.94 7.28 -50.44
#